data_AF-A0A662TKJ6-F1
#
_entry.id   AF-A0A662TKJ6-F1
#
_cell.length_a   1.000
_cell.length_b   1.000
_cell.length_c   1.000
_cell.angle_alpha   90.00
_cell.angle_beta   90.00
_cell.angle_gamma   90.00
#
_symmetry.space_group_name_H-M   'P 1'
#
loop_
_entity.id
_entity.type
_entity.pdbx_description
1 polymer ?
#
loop_
_entity_poly.entity_id
_entity_poly.type
_entity_poly.pdbx_seq_one_letter_code
_entity_poly.pdbx_strand_id
1 'polypeptide(L)'
;MLVFKFIARSKLYILESMVFIVPAYILICEKVAPLSFVFAVLSALLALKWMCLSIDKLGYAISPFRGTDIVYAFLDNWIHLKRSALNMIFSSMGKLKVLFCDLLYFKRGKDAIAWINFCIHFGPFRNVGSSDIPGFVIKRLESNNLKCIVTKGPSTHNENVVSPGFRRHLWMELARAILICEKKS
;
A
#
# COMPACT_ATOMS: atom_id res chain seq x y z
N MET A 1 -10.63 -5.90 1.20
CA MET A 1 -11.62 -6.70 1.97
C MET A 1 -11.83 -6.22 3.41
N LEU A 2 -10.82 -5.67 4.11
CA LEU A 2 -10.99 -5.12 5.47
C LEU A 2 -11.87 -3.86 5.52
N VAL A 3 -11.74 -2.93 4.56
CA VAL A 3 -12.52 -1.67 4.51
C VAL A 3 -14.02 -1.91 4.28
N PHE A 4 -14.39 -2.88 3.45
CA PHE A 4 -15.80 -3.25 3.26
C PHE A 4 -16.37 -3.99 4.48
N LYS A 5 -15.58 -4.87 5.12
CA LYS A 5 -15.95 -5.45 6.42
C LYS A 5 -16.06 -4.38 7.51
N PHE A 6 -15.30 -3.29 7.43
CA PHE A 6 -15.30 -2.14 8.35
C PHE A 6 -16.58 -1.29 8.24
N ILE A 7 -17.03 -0.98 7.02
CA ILE A 7 -18.30 -0.28 6.80
C ILE A 7 -19.47 -1.17 7.24
N ALA A 8 -19.44 -2.47 6.89
CA ALA A 8 -20.52 -3.40 7.22
C ALA A 8 -20.63 -3.71 8.73
N ARG A 9 -19.53 -3.83 9.48
CA ARG A 9 -19.57 -4.18 10.92
C ARG A 9 -20.00 -3.02 11.82
N SER A 10 -19.74 -1.79 11.42
CA SER A 10 -19.93 -0.63 12.30
C SER A 10 -21.37 -0.12 12.32
N LYS A 11 -22.26 -0.65 11.46
CA LYS A 11 -23.59 -0.08 11.18
C LYS A 11 -23.55 1.43 10.84
N LEU A 12 -22.36 1.98 10.58
CA LEU A 12 -22.15 3.41 10.31
C LEU A 12 -22.92 3.82 9.05
N TYR A 13 -23.06 2.92 8.07
CA TYR A 13 -23.79 3.16 6.84
C TYR A 13 -25.26 3.56 7.05
N ILE A 14 -25.93 3.11 8.11
CA ILE A 14 -27.32 3.50 8.42
C ILE A 14 -27.36 4.93 8.98
N LEU A 15 -26.40 5.27 9.86
CA LEU A 15 -26.29 6.61 10.42
C LEU A 15 -25.82 7.63 9.37
N GLU A 16 -24.86 7.24 8.53
CA GLU A 16 -24.40 8.00 7.35
C GLU A 16 -25.56 8.29 6.40
N SER A 17 -26.38 7.28 6.08
CA SER A 17 -27.56 7.47 5.23
C SER A 17 -28.52 8.49 5.82
N MET A 18 -28.81 8.44 7.13
CA MET A 18 -29.69 9.42 7.77
C MET A 18 -29.10 10.84 7.81
N VAL A 19 -27.78 10.95 7.97
CA VAL A 19 -27.06 12.23 8.01
C VAL A 19 -27.06 12.94 6.66
N PHE A 20 -27.12 12.22 5.55
CA PHE A 20 -27.20 12.83 4.21
C PHE A 20 -28.64 12.95 3.70
N ILE A 21 -29.50 11.96 3.97
CA ILE A 21 -30.88 11.92 3.49
C ILE A 21 -31.72 13.01 4.17
N VAL A 22 -31.55 13.26 5.47
CA VAL A 22 -32.38 14.25 6.19
C VAL A 22 -32.07 15.69 5.72
N PRO A 23 -30.81 16.15 5.62
CA PRO A 23 -30.50 17.46 5.06
C PRO A 23 -30.88 17.58 3.57
N ALA A 24 -30.66 16.53 2.76
CA ALA A 24 -31.04 16.54 1.35
C ALA A 24 -32.56 16.64 1.17
N TYR A 25 -33.32 15.89 1.96
CA TYR A 25 -34.79 15.97 1.98
C TYR A 25 -35.27 17.36 2.41
N ILE A 26 -34.69 17.92 3.47
CA ILE A 26 -34.99 19.28 3.92
C ILE A 26 -34.73 20.27 2.78
N LEU A 27 -33.57 20.22 2.12
CA LEU A 27 -33.21 21.12 1.02
C LEU A 27 -34.10 21.01 -0.23
N ILE A 28 -34.65 19.83 -0.51
CA ILE A 28 -35.56 19.60 -1.65
C ILE A 28 -36.96 20.16 -1.37
N CYS A 29 -37.37 20.25 -0.10
CA CYS A 29 -38.62 20.90 0.27
C CYS A 29 -38.45 22.43 0.17
N GLU A 30 -39.00 23.06 -0.87
CA GLU A 30 -38.87 24.50 -1.23
C GLU A 30 -39.18 25.54 -0.12
N LYS A 31 -39.65 25.11 1.06
CA LYS A 31 -39.92 25.97 2.23
C LYS A 31 -39.09 25.55 3.44
N VAL A 32 -37.77 25.59 3.30
CA VAL A 32 -36.86 25.41 4.45
C VAL A 32 -36.77 26.72 5.21
N ALA A 33 -37.27 26.75 6.44
CA ALA A 33 -37.00 27.87 7.33
C ALA A 33 -35.47 27.98 7.53
N PRO A 34 -34.86 29.19 7.52
CA PRO A 34 -33.42 29.37 7.71
C PRO A 34 -32.87 28.62 8.93
N LEU A 35 -33.68 28.54 10.00
CA LEU A 35 -33.36 27.80 11.21
C LEU A 35 -33.21 26.28 10.96
N SER A 36 -34.11 25.66 10.18
CA SER A 36 -34.01 24.24 9.83
C SER A 36 -32.80 23.91 8.95
N PHE A 37 -32.38 24.83 8.08
CA PHE A 37 -31.13 24.70 7.34
C PHE A 37 -29.91 24.72 8.27
N VAL A 38 -29.87 25.66 9.22
CA VAL A 38 -28.80 25.74 10.22
C VAL A 38 -28.71 24.47 11.07
N PHE A 39 -29.85 23.95 11.56
CA PHE A 39 -29.88 22.68 12.30
C PHE A 39 -29.37 21.51 11.45
N ALA A 40 -29.77 21.43 10.18
CA ALA A 40 -29.32 20.38 9.27
C ALA A 40 -27.79 20.43 9.09
N VAL A 41 -27.22 21.61 8.83
CA VAL A 41 -25.77 21.79 8.68
C VAL A 41 -25.02 21.42 9.97
N LEU A 42 -25.48 21.89 11.14
CA LEU A 42 -24.85 21.55 12.42
C LEU A 42 -24.90 20.05 12.71
N SER A 43 -26.04 19.40 12.42
CA SER A 43 -26.18 17.95 12.60
C SER A 43 -25.22 17.16 11.70
N ALA A 44 -25.05 17.60 10.45
CA ALA A 44 -24.10 16.99 9.53
C ALA A 44 -22.64 17.16 9.99
N LEU A 45 -22.28 18.36 10.48
CA LEU A 45 -20.94 18.62 11.02
C LEU A 45 -20.64 17.77 12.27
N LEU A 46 -21.62 17.62 13.16
CA LEU A 46 -21.49 16.78 14.36
C LEU A 46 -21.33 15.31 13.98
N ALA A 47 -22.12 14.82 13.03
CA ALA A 47 -22.02 13.45 12.54
C ALA A 47 -20.67 13.18 11.86
N LEU A 48 -20.19 14.10 11.01
CA LEU A 48 -18.88 13.99 10.38
C LEU A 48 -17.77 13.94 11.43
N LYS A 49 -17.82 14.82 12.44
CA LYS A 49 -16.86 14.81 13.56
C LYS A 49 -16.88 13.48 14.30
N TRP A 50 -18.06 12.94 14.59
CA TRP A 50 -18.20 11.66 15.27
C TRP A 50 -17.68 10.47 14.44
N MET A 51 -17.91 10.49 13.13
CA MET A 51 -17.34 9.54 12.19
C MET A 51 -15.81 9.59 12.20
N CYS A 52 -15.21 10.78 12.05
CA CYS A 52 -13.75 10.94 12.09
C CYS A 52 -13.15 10.41 13.41
N LEU A 53 -13.78 10.73 14.56
CA LEU A 53 -13.34 10.21 15.86
C LEU A 53 -13.46 8.69 15.96
N SER A 54 -14.52 8.11 15.39
CA SER A 54 -14.73 6.66 15.37
C SER A 54 -13.69 5.96 14.51
N ILE A 55 -13.39 6.51 13.33
CA ILE A 55 -12.32 6.05 12.45
C ILE A 55 -10.97 6.15 13.17
N ASP A 56 -10.69 7.28 13.82
CA ASP A 56 -9.43 7.50 14.53
C ASP A 56 -9.23 6.52 15.69
N LYS A 57 -10.28 6.31 16.49
CA LYS A 57 -10.27 5.32 17.58
C LYS A 57 -9.95 3.92 17.06
N LEU A 58 -10.49 3.54 15.91
CA LEU A 58 -10.20 2.25 15.27
C LEU A 58 -8.78 2.19 14.71
N GLY A 59 -8.30 3.28 14.09
CA GLY A 59 -6.92 3.37 13.60
C GLY A 59 -5.90 3.14 14.71
N TYR A 60 -6.13 3.76 15.87
CA TYR A 60 -5.28 3.58 17.06
C TYR A 60 -5.36 2.19 17.68
N ALA A 61 -6.46 1.46 17.47
CA ALA A 61 -6.60 0.09 17.97
C ALA A 61 -5.72 -0.92 17.20
N ILE A 62 -5.30 -0.61 15.98
CA ILE A 62 -4.54 -1.53 15.11
C ILE A 62 -3.18 -0.99 14.66
N SER A 63 -2.92 0.30 14.88
CA SER A 63 -1.72 0.99 14.39
C SER A 63 -1.41 2.21 15.26
N PRO A 64 -0.19 2.77 15.19
CA PRO A 64 0.13 4.00 15.91
C PRO A 64 -0.45 5.27 15.25
N PHE A 65 -1.23 5.16 14.16
CA PHE A 65 -1.76 6.30 13.42
C PHE A 65 -3.25 6.48 13.61
N ARG A 66 -3.70 7.72 13.38
CA ARG A 66 -5.12 8.03 13.23
C ARG A 66 -5.68 7.27 12.03
N GLY A 67 -6.84 6.68 12.19
CA GLY A 67 -7.52 5.99 11.09
C GLY A 67 -7.81 6.94 9.92
N THR A 68 -8.12 8.22 10.20
CA THR A 68 -8.29 9.23 9.16
C THR A 68 -7.02 9.42 8.34
N ASP A 69 -5.83 9.50 8.96
CA ASP A 69 -4.55 9.58 8.24
C ASP A 69 -4.31 8.37 7.33
N ILE A 70 -4.69 7.17 7.77
CA ILE A 70 -4.58 5.94 6.97
C ILE A 70 -5.53 6.00 5.76
N VAL A 71 -6.77 6.46 5.95
CA VAL A 71 -7.75 6.65 4.88
C VAL A 71 -7.26 7.71 3.88
N TYR A 72 -6.75 8.85 4.37
CA TYR A 72 -6.17 9.89 3.52
C TYR A 72 -4.99 9.35 2.72
N ALA A 73 -4.05 8.65 3.36
CA ALA A 73 -2.91 8.05 2.68
C ALA A 73 -3.33 7.04 1.60
N PHE A 74 -4.36 6.25 1.88
CA PHE A 74 -4.95 5.33 0.91
C PHE A 74 -5.53 6.08 -0.30
N LEU A 75 -6.37 7.10 -0.07
CA LEU A 75 -7.01 7.87 -1.14
C LEU A 75 -5.99 8.65 -1.98
N ASP A 76 -5.01 9.27 -1.33
CA ASP A 76 -3.93 10.02 -2.00
C ASP A 76 -3.07 9.08 -2.87
N ASN A 77 -2.83 7.85 -2.42
CA ASN A 77 -2.20 6.84 -3.25
C ASN A 77 -3.09 6.34 -4.38
N TRP A 78 -4.37 6.09 -4.11
CA TRP A 78 -5.29 5.54 -5.09
C TRP A 78 -5.54 6.51 -6.25
N ILE A 79 -5.76 7.79 -5.94
CA ILE A 79 -6.11 8.83 -6.90
C ILE A 79 -4.85 9.43 -7.54
N HIS A 80 -3.85 9.79 -6.73
CA HIS A 80 -2.69 10.55 -7.19
C HIS A 80 -1.40 9.73 -7.25
N LEU A 81 -1.44 8.44 -6.91
CA LEU A 81 -0.25 7.57 -6.90
C LEU A 81 0.87 8.07 -6.00
N LYS A 82 0.55 8.93 -5.03
CA LYS A 82 1.50 9.38 -4.02
C LYS A 82 1.68 8.26 -3.01
N ARG A 83 2.92 7.83 -2.82
CA ARG A 83 3.26 6.65 -2.00
C ARG A 83 3.89 6.99 -0.65
N SER A 84 4.26 8.25 -0.42
CA SER A 84 5.04 8.67 0.76
C SER A 84 4.32 8.35 2.07
N ALA A 85 3.07 8.77 2.22
CA ALA A 85 2.29 8.55 3.44
C ALA A 85 2.06 7.06 3.72
N LEU A 86 1.63 6.28 2.72
CA LEU A 86 1.46 4.83 2.87
C LEU A 86 2.77 4.11 3.17
N ASN A 87 3.87 4.48 2.50
CA ASN A 87 5.18 3.90 2.79
C ASN A 87 5.60 4.17 4.24
N MET A 88 5.39 5.38 4.75
CA MET A 88 5.70 5.73 6.14
C MET A 88 4.86 4.90 7.12
N ILE A 89 3.54 4.86 6.90
CA ILE A 89 2.61 4.08 7.71
C ILE A 89 3.00 2.60 7.72
N PHE A 90 3.16 1.98 6.55
CA PHE A 90 3.53 0.57 6.48
C PHE A 90 4.93 0.28 7.01
N SER A 91 5.92 1.16 6.76
CA SER A 91 7.29 0.97 7.27
C SER A 91 7.34 0.97 8.80
N SER A 92 6.56 1.84 9.45
CA SER A 92 6.51 1.91 10.92
C SER A 92 5.80 0.71 11.56
N MET A 93 4.89 0.04 10.84
CA MET A 93 4.24 -1.19 11.28
C MET A 93 4.99 -2.45 10.85
N GLY A 94 5.98 -2.30 9.96
CA GLY A 94 6.79 -3.39 9.46
C GLY A 94 7.70 -3.96 10.53
N LYS A 95 8.11 -5.21 10.33
CA LYS A 95 9.14 -5.86 11.16
C LYS A 95 10.34 -6.20 10.30
N LEU A 96 11.53 -6.15 10.91
CA LEU A 96 12.73 -6.66 10.26
C LEU A 96 12.58 -8.18 10.09
N LYS A 97 12.85 -8.64 8.86
CA LYS A 97 12.76 -10.04 8.49
C LYS A 97 13.81 -10.34 7.42
N VAL A 98 14.44 -11.51 7.56
CA VAL A 98 15.33 -12.04 6.52
C VAL A 98 14.47 -12.59 5.39
N LEU A 99 14.78 -12.19 4.17
CA LEU A 99 14.12 -12.66 2.96
C LEU A 99 15.13 -13.43 2.12
N PHE A 100 14.64 -14.46 1.43
CA PHE A 100 15.46 -15.29 0.57
C PHE A 100 15.27 -14.91 -0.89
N CYS A 101 16.36 -14.95 -1.63
CA CYS A 101 16.40 -14.77 -3.06
C CYS A 101 17.42 -15.75 -3.63
N ASP A 102 16.97 -16.61 -4.52
CA ASP A 102 17.86 -17.56 -5.19
C ASP A 102 18.38 -16.94 -6.47
N LEU A 103 19.67 -17.16 -6.75
CA LEU A 103 20.35 -16.74 -7.97
C LEU A 103 21.04 -17.95 -8.59
N LEU A 104 20.68 -18.27 -9.83
CA LEU A 104 21.41 -19.18 -10.69
C LEU A 104 22.06 -18.37 -11.81
N TYR A 105 23.35 -18.61 -12.06
CA TYR A 105 24.12 -17.91 -13.07
C TYR A 105 24.68 -18.91 -14.08
N PHE A 106 24.34 -18.72 -15.35
CA PHE A 106 24.84 -19.55 -16.44
C PHE A 106 25.66 -18.68 -17.40
N LYS A 107 26.87 -19.12 -17.72
CA LYS A 107 27.79 -18.42 -18.62
C LYS A 107 28.33 -19.37 -19.67
N ARG A 108 28.37 -18.91 -20.92
CA ARG A 108 29.01 -19.60 -22.06
C ARG A 108 29.81 -18.57 -22.85
N GLY A 109 31.14 -18.55 -22.64
CA GLY A 109 32.00 -17.56 -23.25
C GLY A 109 31.64 -16.14 -22.78
N LYS A 110 31.21 -15.28 -23.71
CA LYS A 110 30.77 -13.90 -23.40
C LYS A 110 29.28 -13.80 -23.10
N ASP A 111 28.48 -14.83 -23.39
CA ASP A 111 27.06 -14.82 -23.13
C ASP A 111 26.78 -15.29 -21.70
N ALA A 112 25.89 -14.58 -21.01
CA ALA A 112 25.46 -14.96 -19.67
C ALA A 112 23.96 -14.73 -19.46
N ILE A 113 23.36 -15.55 -18.61
CA ILE A 113 21.97 -15.44 -18.19
C ILE A 113 21.86 -15.69 -16.68
N ALA A 114 21.12 -14.82 -15.99
CA ALA A 114 20.82 -14.95 -14.58
C ALA A 114 19.35 -15.34 -14.36
N TRP A 115 19.10 -16.43 -13.65
CA TRP A 115 17.76 -16.75 -13.14
C TRP A 115 17.68 -16.34 -11.67
N ILE A 116 16.75 -15.44 -11.38
CA ILE A 116 16.48 -14.92 -10.05
C ILE A 116 15.09 -15.36 -9.60
N ASN A 117 15.01 -15.92 -8.39
CA ASN A 117 13.76 -16.33 -7.76
C ASN A 117 13.54 -15.52 -6.48
N PHE A 118 12.44 -14.77 -6.40
CA PHE A 118 12.10 -13.97 -5.22
C PHE A 118 11.11 -14.69 -4.31
N CYS A 119 11.50 -15.00 -3.08
CA CYS A 119 10.58 -15.43 -2.02
C CYS A 119 9.96 -14.21 -1.31
N ILE A 120 9.39 -13.30 -2.10
CA ILE A 120 8.78 -12.04 -1.67
C ILE A 120 7.34 -11.99 -2.19
N HIS A 121 6.43 -11.53 -1.35
CA HIS A 121 5.05 -11.32 -1.77
C HIS A 121 4.85 -9.87 -2.25
N PHE A 122 4.04 -9.69 -3.29
CA PHE A 122 3.72 -8.37 -3.83
C PHE A 122 2.55 -7.76 -3.05
N GLY A 123 2.71 -6.51 -2.62
CA GLY A 123 1.69 -5.82 -1.86
C GLY A 123 0.42 -5.57 -2.69
N PRO A 124 -0.73 -5.31 -2.04
CA PRO A 124 -1.99 -5.03 -2.73
C PRO A 124 -2.01 -3.65 -3.42
N PHE A 125 -0.96 -2.84 -3.23
CA PHE A 125 -0.82 -1.48 -3.76
C PHE A 125 0.25 -1.46 -4.85
N ARG A 126 -0.08 -0.98 -6.05
CA ARG A 126 0.79 -1.14 -7.24
C ARG A 126 2.16 -0.46 -7.16
N ASN A 127 2.32 0.57 -6.33
CA ASN A 127 3.49 1.45 -6.30
C ASN A 127 4.12 1.61 -4.90
N VAL A 128 3.69 0.78 -3.94
CA VAL A 128 4.13 0.78 -2.55
C VAL A 128 4.85 -0.53 -2.28
N GLY A 129 5.98 -0.46 -1.58
CA GLY A 129 6.68 -1.67 -1.13
C GLY A 129 7.26 -2.54 -2.26
N SER A 130 7.04 -3.86 -2.16
CA SER A 130 7.59 -4.89 -3.05
C SER A 130 6.96 -4.97 -4.44
N SER A 131 5.86 -4.27 -4.70
CA SER A 131 5.01 -4.49 -5.89
C SER A 131 5.72 -4.27 -7.23
N ASP A 132 6.78 -3.46 -7.27
CA ASP A 132 7.54 -3.16 -8.49
C ASP A 132 8.96 -3.79 -8.51
N ILE A 133 9.29 -4.64 -7.53
CA ILE A 133 10.63 -5.27 -7.42
C ILE A 133 11.01 -6.08 -8.67
N PRO A 134 10.17 -6.99 -9.20
CA PRO A 134 10.58 -7.80 -10.35
C PRO A 134 10.92 -6.94 -11.57
N GLY A 135 10.04 -5.98 -11.89
CA GLY A 135 10.25 -5.07 -13.01
C GLY A 135 11.47 -4.18 -12.83
N PHE A 136 11.76 -3.75 -11.60
CA PHE A 136 12.98 -3.01 -11.28
C PHE A 136 14.25 -3.84 -11.53
N VAL A 137 14.28 -5.10 -11.07
CA VAL A 137 15.45 -5.97 -11.24
C VAL A 137 15.68 -6.33 -12.69
N ILE A 138 14.63 -6.70 -13.43
CA ILE A 138 14.73 -7.01 -14.88
C ILE A 138 15.37 -5.84 -15.62
N LYS A 139 14.78 -4.64 -15.49
CA LYS A 139 15.29 -3.43 -16.17
C LYS A 139 16.75 -3.15 -15.83
N ARG A 140 17.15 -3.37 -14.57
CA ARG A 140 18.50 -3.08 -14.11
C ARG A 140 19.51 -4.07 -14.67
N LEU A 141 19.18 -5.36 -14.77
CA LEU A 141 20.05 -6.37 -15.36
C LEU A 141 20.17 -6.21 -16.87
N GLU A 142 19.05 -5.98 -17.56
CA GLU A 142 19.04 -5.74 -19.00
C GLU A 142 19.86 -4.50 -19.37
N SER A 143 19.79 -3.43 -18.56
CA SER A 143 20.63 -2.22 -18.75
C SER A 143 22.13 -2.48 -18.61
N ASN A 144 22.52 -3.61 -18.01
CA ASN A 144 23.91 -4.06 -17.88
C ASN A 144 24.24 -5.21 -18.86
N ASN A 145 23.46 -5.37 -19.92
CA ASN A 145 23.62 -6.43 -20.94
C ASN A 145 23.57 -7.86 -20.41
N LEU A 146 22.93 -8.09 -19.25
CA LEU A 146 22.72 -9.42 -18.71
C LEU A 146 21.28 -9.87 -18.97
N LYS A 147 21.12 -10.97 -19.72
CA LYS A 147 19.81 -11.61 -19.89
C LYS A 147 19.36 -12.16 -18.54
N CYS A 148 18.08 -12.03 -18.23
CA CYS A 148 17.57 -12.55 -16.96
C CYS A 148 16.19 -13.19 -17.07
N ILE A 149 15.96 -14.15 -16.18
CA ILE A 149 14.66 -14.76 -15.93
C ILE A 149 14.33 -14.44 -14.48
N VAL A 150 13.21 -13.75 -14.25
CA VAL A 150 12.77 -13.41 -12.90
C VAL A 150 11.48 -14.15 -12.59
N THR A 151 11.51 -14.90 -11.49
CA THR A 151 10.40 -15.74 -11.03
C THR A 151 10.00 -15.41 -9.60
N LYS A 152 8.76 -15.76 -9.25
CA LYS A 152 8.24 -15.63 -7.89
C LYS A 152 8.26 -17.01 -7.22
N GLY A 153 8.95 -17.09 -6.10
CA GLY A 153 9.01 -18.26 -5.24
C GLY A 153 7.86 -18.31 -4.23
N PRO A 154 7.78 -19.39 -3.43
CA PRO A 154 6.77 -19.51 -2.38
C PRO A 154 6.90 -18.36 -1.37
N SER A 155 5.81 -17.62 -1.16
CA SER A 155 5.75 -16.46 -0.27
C SER A 155 4.32 -16.23 0.22
N THR A 156 4.18 -15.62 1.40
CA THR A 156 2.93 -15.26 2.06
C THR A 156 2.82 -13.74 2.22
N HIS A 157 1.68 -13.24 2.68
CA HIS A 157 1.53 -11.80 2.93
C HIS A 157 2.47 -11.24 4.01
N ASN A 158 3.08 -12.09 4.83
CA ASN A 158 4.11 -11.70 5.80
C ASN A 158 5.47 -11.37 5.15
N GLU A 159 5.63 -11.66 3.86
CA GLU A 159 6.81 -11.30 3.06
C GLU A 159 6.53 -10.11 2.14
N ASN A 160 5.47 -9.33 2.40
CA ASN A 160 5.29 -8.03 1.75
C ASN A 160 6.37 -7.06 2.25
N VAL A 161 7.26 -6.64 1.37
CA VAL A 161 8.25 -5.62 1.72
C VAL A 161 7.58 -4.26 1.70
N VAL A 162 7.79 -3.47 2.74
CA VAL A 162 7.23 -2.11 2.88
C VAL A 162 8.32 -1.03 2.86
N SER A 163 9.59 -1.42 3.02
CA SER A 163 10.73 -0.50 3.08
C SER A 163 11.03 0.13 1.70
N PRO A 164 11.00 1.47 1.57
CA PRO A 164 11.33 2.16 0.32
C PRO A 164 12.78 1.93 -0.14
N GLY A 165 13.69 1.70 0.81
CA GLY A 165 15.12 1.49 0.56
C GLY A 165 15.49 0.06 0.16
N PHE A 166 14.58 -0.90 0.36
CA PHE A 166 14.86 -2.32 0.13
C PHE A 166 15.28 -2.60 -1.31
N ARG A 167 14.68 -1.93 -2.31
CA ARG A 167 15.06 -2.12 -3.72
C ARG A 167 16.53 -1.83 -3.99
N ARG A 168 17.05 -0.74 -3.41
CA ARG A 168 18.46 -0.37 -3.57
C ARG A 168 19.34 -1.42 -2.89
N HIS A 169 18.97 -1.86 -1.69
CA HIS A 169 19.70 -2.88 -0.97
C HIS A 169 19.71 -4.22 -1.74
N LEU A 170 18.54 -4.68 -2.19
CA LEU A 170 18.39 -5.88 -3.01
C LEU A 170 19.26 -5.83 -4.27
N TRP A 171 19.27 -4.69 -4.98
CA TRP A 171 20.12 -4.51 -6.14
C TRP A 171 21.61 -4.64 -5.80
N MET A 172 22.05 -4.03 -4.70
CA MET A 172 23.46 -4.11 -4.27
C MET A 172 23.87 -5.55 -3.97
N GLU A 173 23.02 -6.32 -3.29
CA GLU A 173 23.30 -7.73 -2.98
C GLU A 173 23.30 -8.60 -4.24
N LEU A 174 22.32 -8.42 -5.14
CA LEU A 174 22.28 -9.14 -6.42
C LEU A 174 23.49 -8.81 -7.30
N ALA A 175 23.85 -7.53 -7.44
CA ALA A 175 25.00 -7.10 -8.23
C ALA A 175 26.31 -7.69 -7.68
N ARG A 176 26.47 -7.71 -6.34
CA ARG A 176 27.62 -8.37 -5.69
C ARG A 176 27.66 -9.86 -6.01
N ALA A 177 26.54 -10.57 -5.87
CA ALA A 177 26.47 -12.01 -6.15
C ALA A 177 26.82 -12.31 -7.61
N ILE A 178 26.30 -11.54 -8.56
CA ILE A 178 26.60 -11.69 -10.00
C ILE A 178 28.09 -11.45 -10.27
N LEU A 179 28.69 -10.41 -9.69
CA LEU A 179 30.12 -10.13 -9.84
C LEU A 179 31.00 -11.27 -9.30
N ILE A 180 30.57 -11.92 -8.22
CA ILE A 180 31.26 -13.09 -7.67
C ILE A 180 31.17 -14.27 -8.64
N CYS A 181 29.99 -14.51 -9.23
CA CYS A 181 29.80 -15.55 -10.24
C CYS A 181 30.69 -15.30 -11.46
N GLU A 182 30.70 -14.08 -11.98
CA GLU A 182 31.52 -13.68 -13.14
C GLU A 182 33.02 -13.90 -12.95
N LYS A 183 33.54 -13.66 -11.74
CA LYS A 183 34.97 -13.90 -11.43
C LYS A 183 35.33 -15.38 -11.29
N LYS A 184 34.36 -16.25 -11.00
CA LYS A 184 34.57 -17.69 -10.78
C LYS A 184 34.34 -18.54 -12.03
N SER A 185 33.76 -17.96 -13.08
CA SER A 185 33.36 -18.62 -14.33
C SER A 185 34.21 -18.18 -15.53
#